data_AF-A0A8T0DVJ3-F1
#
_entry.id   AF-A0A8T0DVJ3-F1
#
_cell.length_a   1.000
_cell.length_b   1.000
_cell.length_c   1.000
_cell.angle_alpha   90.00
_cell.angle_beta   90.00
_cell.angle_gamma   90.00
#
_symmetry.space_group_name_H-M   'P 1'
#
loop_
_entity.id
_entity.type
_entity.pdbx_description
1 polymer ?
#
loop_
_entity_poly.entity_id
_entity_poly.type
_entity_poly.pdbx_seq_one_letter_code
_entity_poly.pdbx_strand_id
1 'polypeptide(L)'
;MGNLYTHSFLRAQTSAWKRKYVKAYIAVSSPFGGTVKVPKTCASGDNAGAYFVSPLAFRRLHRSFPSLTFMAPDPRLWSPNEQVVITPKRNYSVHEMRQFFDYINYTDGYHMMEATKAGHDFFEGPTDVEEVYCVYGTGVATMEQLIYTSSSQDEIPQVVEGDGDGTVNLRSLEFLVLIFGAISFRPADTLSTQDKHPVILIPGDGGCRAYARLKTSSYSTPRLLWLALKDFLVPSRFTDIFGLKFDRKLNKSYDNENYEITFPGWGDTYSVEYLDEFPHLFGSYFSPIVSELVKDPFFKRNISVHGAPYDFRRAPNENQWFQKALSRLIEDTYDRNGFSRVVLVAHSMGNLYTHSFLRAQTSAWKRKYVKAYIAVSGPFGGTVKVSKTIVSDDVGTGSIRYHIKLFIFPIPEGENMGAFIVNPLSLRGMERSFPSIPFMAPDPRLWSPNETIIITPKRNYTVHDYSQFYEDLNYTDGYYMMEATKAGHDFFESPTDVQEVYCVYGTQLATMEQLIYTSSFPDELPKFVTGDGDGTVNLRSLEVCRRWSNVNHVLLPGGQHRVILRDSRLIQLVKRVATSV
;
A
#
# COMPACT_ATOMS: atom_id res chain seq x y z
N MET A 1 -14.38 5.47 25.38
CA MET A 1 -14.48 5.76 26.83
C MET A 1 -14.40 7.24 27.20
N GLY A 2 -13.57 8.08 26.56
CA GLY A 2 -13.43 9.50 26.96
C GLY A 2 -14.76 10.24 27.15
N ASN A 3 -15.72 10.03 26.25
CA ASN A 3 -17.06 10.63 26.35
C ASN A 3 -17.86 10.15 27.58
N LEU A 4 -17.68 8.92 28.05
CA LEU A 4 -18.33 8.42 29.27
C LEU A 4 -17.81 9.17 30.51
N TYR A 5 -16.50 9.44 30.56
CA TYR A 5 -15.88 10.25 31.61
C TYR A 5 -16.31 11.72 31.52
N THR A 6 -16.29 12.32 30.33
CA THR A 6 -16.74 13.71 30.13
C THR A 6 -18.21 13.87 30.51
N HIS A 7 -19.07 12.94 30.12
CA HIS A 7 -20.47 12.92 30.52
C HIS A 7 -20.63 12.87 32.04
N SER A 8 -19.91 11.96 32.70
CA SER A 8 -19.94 11.81 34.16
C SER A 8 -19.43 13.07 34.87
N PHE A 9 -18.35 13.67 34.35
CA PHE A 9 -17.81 14.94 34.84
C PHE A 9 -18.84 16.06 34.75
N LEU A 10 -19.49 16.23 33.59
CA LEU A 10 -20.52 17.26 33.37
C LEU A 10 -21.74 17.05 34.28
N ARG A 11 -22.13 15.79 34.56
CA ARG A 11 -23.20 15.49 35.52
C ARG A 11 -22.82 15.88 36.95
N ALA A 12 -21.55 15.77 37.32
CA ALA A 12 -21.07 16.16 38.65
C ALA A 12 -20.99 17.69 38.84
N GLN A 13 -21.12 18.49 37.78
CA GLN A 13 -21.08 19.95 37.87
C GLN A 13 -22.46 20.57 38.05
N THR A 14 -22.52 21.71 38.75
CA THR A 14 -23.75 22.49 38.91
C THR A 14 -24.17 23.14 37.60
N SER A 15 -25.48 23.38 37.42
CA SER A 15 -26.03 24.06 36.24
C SER A 15 -25.42 25.45 36.03
N ALA A 16 -25.15 26.19 37.12
CA ALA A 16 -24.50 27.50 37.05
C ALA A 16 -23.06 27.41 36.54
N TRP A 17 -22.31 26.38 36.94
CA TRP A 17 -20.95 26.15 36.45
C TRP A 17 -20.95 25.79 34.96
N LYS A 18 -21.83 24.87 34.55
CA LYS A 18 -21.96 24.44 33.14
C LYS A 18 -22.28 25.62 32.23
N ARG A 19 -23.30 26.43 32.57
CA ARG A 19 -23.68 27.62 31.80
C ARG A 19 -22.57 28.68 31.72
N LYS A 20 -21.68 28.75 32.70
CA LYS A 20 -20.58 29.73 32.72
C LYS A 20 -19.37 29.28 31.91
N TYR A 21 -19.05 27.99 31.92
CA TYR A 21 -17.76 27.49 31.44
C TYR A 21 -17.85 26.50 30.28
N VAL A 22 -19.02 25.95 29.98
CA VAL A 22 -19.20 24.92 28.96
C VAL A 22 -20.11 25.44 27.86
N LYS A 23 -19.51 25.82 26.73
CA LYS A 23 -20.25 26.25 25.54
C LYS A 23 -20.92 25.08 24.83
N ALA A 24 -20.19 23.99 24.63
CA ALA A 24 -20.69 22.81 23.93
C ALA A 24 -20.07 21.51 24.46
N TYR A 25 -20.79 20.41 24.32
CA TYR A 25 -20.30 19.06 24.50
C TYR A 25 -20.47 18.26 23.21
N ILE A 26 -19.36 17.85 22.59
CA ILE A 26 -19.33 17.08 21.35
C ILE A 26 -18.92 15.65 21.67
N ALA A 27 -19.87 14.72 21.62
CA ALA A 27 -19.66 13.31 21.85
C ALA A 27 -19.36 12.59 20.51
N VAL A 28 -18.16 12.02 20.36
CA VAL A 28 -17.72 11.34 19.12
C VAL A 28 -17.63 9.82 19.30
N SER A 29 -18.35 9.03 18.50
CA SER A 29 -18.36 7.54 18.54
C SER A 29 -18.51 6.97 19.97
N SER A 30 -19.51 7.47 20.70
CA SER A 30 -19.64 7.21 22.13
C SER A 30 -20.47 5.96 22.39
N PRO A 31 -19.94 4.95 23.12
CA PRO A 31 -20.70 3.77 23.48
C PRO A 31 -21.55 4.03 24.73
N PHE A 32 -22.48 5.00 24.68
CA PHE A 32 -23.31 5.34 25.84
C PHE A 32 -24.21 4.18 26.26
N GLY A 33 -24.68 3.39 25.29
CA GLY A 33 -25.35 2.13 25.56
C GLY A 33 -24.42 0.95 25.82
N GLY A 34 -23.12 1.09 25.60
CA GLY A 34 -22.16 -0.02 25.58
C GLY A 34 -22.04 -0.69 24.21
N THR A 35 -21.26 -1.77 24.12
CA THR A 35 -20.97 -2.49 22.86
C THR A 35 -20.89 -4.00 23.06
N VAL A 36 -21.43 -4.76 22.10
CA VAL A 36 -21.35 -6.24 22.06
C VAL A 36 -19.90 -6.74 21.87
N LYS A 37 -18.96 -5.86 21.50
CA LYS A 37 -17.53 -6.20 21.48
C LYS A 37 -16.97 -6.56 22.85
N VAL A 38 -17.56 -6.05 23.95
CA VAL A 38 -17.11 -6.36 25.32
C VAL A 38 -17.22 -7.85 25.64
N PRO A 39 -18.39 -8.52 25.53
CA PRO A 39 -18.49 -9.95 25.82
C PRO A 39 -17.53 -10.79 24.95
N LYS A 40 -17.34 -10.46 23.67
CA LYS A 40 -16.33 -11.10 22.80
C LYS A 40 -14.92 -10.96 23.37
N THR A 41 -14.56 -9.75 23.79
CA THR A 41 -13.21 -9.45 24.32
C THR A 41 -12.97 -10.18 25.64
N CYS A 42 -13.98 -10.30 26.50
CA CYS A 42 -13.91 -11.05 27.75
C CYS A 42 -13.80 -12.56 27.51
N ALA A 43 -14.52 -13.12 26.54
CA ALA A 43 -14.52 -14.55 26.26
C ALA A 43 -13.27 -15.00 25.46
N SER A 44 -13.06 -14.41 24.28
CA SER A 44 -12.09 -14.86 23.29
C SER A 44 -10.89 -13.91 23.12
N GLY A 45 -10.89 -12.76 23.80
CA GLY A 45 -9.85 -11.74 23.65
C GLY A 45 -9.97 -10.90 22.36
N ASP A 46 -9.06 -9.96 22.19
CA ASP A 46 -8.99 -9.09 21.01
C ASP A 46 -7.52 -8.80 20.69
N ASN A 47 -7.16 -8.76 19.40
CA ASN A 47 -5.81 -8.50 18.93
C ASN A 47 -5.72 -7.22 18.09
N ALA A 48 -6.78 -6.40 18.09
CA ALA A 48 -6.90 -5.18 17.31
C ALA A 48 -6.64 -5.37 15.79
N GLY A 49 -6.91 -6.57 15.26
CA GLY A 49 -6.69 -6.91 13.85
C GLY A 49 -5.29 -7.45 13.51
N ALA A 50 -4.45 -7.74 14.50
CA ALA A 50 -3.11 -8.29 14.26
C ALA A 50 -3.14 -9.77 13.82
N TYR A 51 -2.88 -10.05 12.53
CA TYR A 51 -3.00 -11.37 11.92
C TYR A 51 -2.15 -12.50 12.54
N PHE A 52 -1.03 -12.18 13.18
CA PHE A 52 -0.08 -13.18 13.69
C PHE A 52 -0.10 -13.35 15.22
N VAL A 53 -1.03 -12.67 15.91
CA VAL A 53 -1.14 -12.75 17.37
C VAL A 53 -2.53 -13.26 17.73
N SER A 54 -2.59 -14.38 18.43
CA SER A 54 -3.85 -14.95 18.92
C SER A 54 -4.58 -13.93 19.81
N PRO A 55 -5.88 -13.67 19.61
CA PRO A 55 -6.68 -12.81 20.48
C PRO A 55 -6.60 -13.22 21.97
N LEU A 56 -6.41 -14.51 22.24
CA LEU A 56 -6.25 -15.06 23.59
C LEU A 56 -5.00 -14.56 24.30
N ALA A 57 -3.96 -14.16 23.57
CA ALA A 57 -2.71 -13.65 24.15
C ALA A 57 -2.95 -12.39 24.99
N PHE A 58 -3.95 -11.57 24.62
CA PHE A 58 -4.33 -10.36 25.35
C PHE A 58 -5.51 -10.57 26.28
N ARG A 59 -6.19 -11.73 26.26
CA ARG A 59 -7.40 -11.96 27.08
C ARG A 59 -7.16 -11.72 28.56
N ARG A 60 -6.05 -12.24 29.11
CA ARG A 60 -5.72 -12.04 30.54
C ARG A 60 -5.53 -10.55 30.87
N LEU A 61 -4.86 -9.82 29.98
CA LEU A 61 -4.66 -8.38 30.11
C LEU A 61 -5.99 -7.64 30.03
N HIS A 62 -6.84 -7.96 29.04
CA HIS A 62 -8.16 -7.35 28.88
C HIS A 62 -9.08 -7.59 30.07
N ARG A 63 -9.09 -8.82 30.63
CA ARG A 63 -9.83 -9.15 31.87
C ARG A 63 -9.29 -8.43 33.12
N SER A 64 -8.12 -7.80 33.05
CA SER A 64 -7.61 -6.97 34.15
C SER A 64 -8.09 -5.51 34.08
N PHE A 65 -8.85 -5.12 33.05
CA PHE A 65 -9.26 -3.73 32.83
C PHE A 65 -10.72 -3.50 33.24
N PRO A 66 -11.01 -2.84 34.39
CA PRO A 66 -12.38 -2.42 34.72
C PRO A 66 -12.98 -1.49 33.67
N SER A 67 -12.12 -0.74 32.97
CA SER A 67 -12.50 0.15 31.89
C SER A 67 -13.09 -0.60 30.69
N LEU A 68 -12.74 -1.86 30.47
CA LEU A 68 -13.38 -2.70 29.44
C LEU A 68 -14.84 -3.00 29.80
N THR A 69 -15.08 -3.45 31.02
CA THR A 69 -16.42 -3.82 31.51
C THR A 69 -17.33 -2.59 31.68
N PHE A 70 -16.76 -1.40 31.85
CA PHE A 70 -17.50 -0.14 31.84
C PHE A 70 -18.24 0.13 30.52
N MET A 71 -17.73 -0.41 29.40
CA MET A 71 -18.37 -0.30 28.08
C MET A 71 -19.31 -1.47 27.77
N ALA A 72 -19.62 -2.33 28.73
CA ALA A 72 -20.54 -3.44 28.51
C ALA A 72 -21.95 -2.93 28.14
N PRO A 73 -22.72 -3.68 27.31
CA PRO A 73 -24.09 -3.31 26.97
C PRO A 73 -24.95 -3.02 28.20
N ASP A 74 -25.80 -2.01 28.12
CA ASP A 74 -26.75 -1.63 29.18
C ASP A 74 -28.13 -2.26 28.91
N PRO A 75 -28.69 -3.06 29.84
CA PRO A 75 -29.95 -3.78 29.60
C PRO A 75 -31.15 -2.90 29.23
N ARG A 76 -31.10 -1.58 29.48
CA ARG A 76 -32.17 -0.65 29.11
C ARG A 76 -32.26 -0.38 27.59
N LEU A 77 -31.24 -0.71 26.80
CA LEU A 77 -31.22 -0.51 25.33
C LEU A 77 -31.31 -1.81 24.52
N TRP A 78 -31.36 -2.96 25.19
CA TRP A 78 -31.47 -4.27 24.54
C TRP A 78 -32.72 -4.98 25.05
N SER A 79 -33.45 -5.59 24.13
CA SER A 79 -34.66 -6.33 24.49
C SER A 79 -34.30 -7.56 25.34
N PRO A 80 -35.10 -7.92 26.36
CA PRO A 80 -34.92 -9.17 27.10
C PRO A 80 -34.91 -10.43 26.22
N ASN A 81 -35.58 -10.39 25.07
CA ASN A 81 -35.64 -11.51 24.13
C ASN A 81 -34.46 -11.54 23.14
N GLU A 82 -33.66 -10.48 23.09
CA GLU A 82 -32.54 -10.33 22.16
C GLU A 82 -31.30 -11.04 22.70
N GLN A 83 -30.92 -12.11 22.01
CA GLN A 83 -29.73 -12.89 22.36
C GLN A 83 -28.50 -12.23 21.75
N VAL A 84 -27.50 -11.90 22.58
CA VAL A 84 -26.25 -11.28 22.12
C VAL A 84 -25.08 -12.28 22.12
N VAL A 85 -25.19 -13.36 22.90
CA VAL A 85 -24.23 -14.48 22.87
C VAL A 85 -24.97 -15.80 22.79
N ILE A 86 -24.69 -16.59 21.76
CA ILE A 86 -25.19 -17.95 21.54
C ILE A 86 -24.04 -18.90 21.83
N THR A 87 -24.28 -19.93 22.64
CA THR A 87 -23.30 -20.99 22.94
C THR A 87 -23.97 -22.35 22.84
N PRO A 88 -23.21 -23.46 22.76
CA PRO A 88 -23.81 -24.80 22.67
C PRO A 88 -24.62 -25.19 23.92
N LYS A 89 -24.38 -24.53 25.07
CA LYS A 89 -25.10 -24.83 26.31
C LYS A 89 -26.35 -23.96 26.48
N ARG A 90 -26.25 -22.67 26.13
CA ARG A 90 -27.26 -21.65 26.43
C ARG A 90 -27.04 -20.38 25.61
N ASN A 91 -28.12 -19.67 25.33
CA ASN A 91 -28.11 -18.32 24.76
C ASN A 91 -28.27 -17.29 25.88
N TYR A 92 -27.57 -16.17 25.75
CA TYR A 92 -27.52 -15.09 26.72
C TYR A 92 -27.95 -13.78 26.08
N SER A 93 -28.93 -13.12 26.69
CA SER A 93 -29.25 -11.71 26.45
C SER A 93 -28.35 -10.78 27.28
N VAL A 94 -28.43 -9.47 27.03
CA VAL A 94 -27.76 -8.45 27.87
C VAL A 94 -28.24 -8.50 29.33
N HIS A 95 -29.49 -8.93 29.56
CA HIS A 95 -30.06 -9.09 30.90
C HIS A 95 -29.49 -10.29 31.66
N GLU A 96 -28.77 -11.17 30.96
CA GLU A 96 -28.21 -12.42 31.51
C GLU A 96 -26.68 -12.41 31.53
N MET A 97 -26.07 -11.22 31.57
CA MET A 97 -24.61 -11.09 31.54
C MET A 97 -23.94 -11.77 32.72
N ARG A 98 -24.56 -11.80 33.92
CA ARG A 98 -24.00 -12.53 35.07
C ARG A 98 -23.77 -14.00 34.74
N GLN A 99 -24.80 -14.65 34.19
CA GLN A 99 -24.74 -16.06 33.80
C GLN A 99 -23.72 -16.29 32.68
N PHE A 100 -23.55 -15.31 31.78
CA PHE A 100 -22.51 -15.37 30.76
C PHE A 100 -21.09 -15.27 31.36
N PHE A 101 -20.85 -14.34 32.30
CA PHE A 101 -19.57 -14.23 33.01
C PHE A 101 -19.23 -15.48 33.83
N ASP A 102 -20.24 -16.10 34.47
CA ASP A 102 -20.11 -17.40 35.14
C ASP A 102 -19.73 -18.49 34.12
N TYR A 103 -20.39 -18.52 32.97
CA TYR A 103 -20.12 -19.48 31.90
C TYR A 103 -18.69 -19.40 31.37
N ILE A 104 -18.11 -18.20 31.26
CA ILE A 104 -16.71 -17.99 30.80
C ILE A 104 -15.67 -18.02 31.94
N ASN A 105 -16.06 -18.49 33.13
CA ASN A 105 -15.24 -18.56 34.34
C ASN A 105 -14.53 -17.23 34.64
N TYR A 106 -15.29 -16.13 34.61
CA TYR A 106 -14.80 -14.77 34.86
C TYR A 106 -15.82 -13.97 35.69
N THR A 107 -16.20 -14.50 36.84
CA THR A 107 -17.13 -13.89 37.81
C THR A 107 -16.72 -12.46 38.20
N ASP A 108 -15.42 -12.23 38.37
CA ASP A 108 -14.86 -10.91 38.72
C ASP A 108 -15.23 -9.84 37.67
N GLY A 109 -15.33 -10.22 36.39
CA GLY A 109 -15.72 -9.31 35.33
C GLY A 109 -17.13 -8.75 35.49
N TYR A 110 -18.07 -9.55 36.01
CA TYR A 110 -19.42 -9.08 36.33
C TYR A 110 -19.39 -8.09 37.49
N HIS A 111 -18.64 -8.38 38.55
CA HIS A 111 -18.49 -7.46 39.68
C HIS A 111 -17.81 -6.15 39.28
N MET A 112 -16.80 -6.21 38.40
CA MET A 112 -16.17 -5.02 37.81
C MET A 112 -17.16 -4.22 36.97
N MET A 113 -18.02 -4.88 36.20
CA MET A 113 -19.08 -4.24 35.42
C MET A 113 -20.09 -3.53 36.33
N GLU A 114 -20.60 -4.19 37.36
CA GLU A 114 -21.53 -3.59 38.32
C GLU A 114 -20.89 -2.39 39.05
N ALA A 115 -19.66 -2.55 39.54
CA ALA A 115 -18.96 -1.50 40.26
C ALA A 115 -18.65 -0.28 39.38
N THR A 116 -18.29 -0.49 38.11
CA THR A 116 -17.98 0.62 37.19
C THR A 116 -19.22 1.34 36.68
N LYS A 117 -20.37 0.66 36.60
CA LYS A 117 -21.65 1.29 36.26
C LYS A 117 -22.34 1.92 37.48
N ALA A 118 -22.03 1.48 38.70
CA ALA A 118 -22.56 2.08 39.92
C ALA A 118 -22.13 3.56 40.03
N GLY A 119 -23.11 4.46 40.02
CA GLY A 119 -22.89 5.91 40.08
C GLY A 119 -22.73 6.61 38.72
N HIS A 120 -22.75 5.86 37.62
CA HIS A 120 -22.66 6.38 36.26
C HIS A 120 -23.92 6.05 35.47
N ASP A 121 -24.95 6.89 35.57
CA ASP A 121 -26.14 6.76 34.72
C ASP A 121 -26.01 7.62 33.46
N PHE A 122 -25.88 6.97 32.31
CA PHE A 122 -25.84 7.66 31.02
C PHE A 122 -27.23 8.06 30.53
N PHE A 123 -28.31 7.48 31.08
CA PHE A 123 -29.71 7.79 30.72
C PHE A 123 -30.25 9.04 31.40
N GLU A 124 -29.41 9.72 32.17
CA GLU A 124 -29.63 11.10 32.59
C GLU A 124 -28.62 11.98 31.85
N GLY A 125 -29.10 12.83 30.95
CA GLY A 125 -28.26 13.55 30.01
C GLY A 125 -27.44 14.64 30.68
N PRO A 126 -26.49 15.24 29.95
CA PRO A 126 -25.78 16.42 30.42
C PRO A 126 -26.72 17.63 30.34
N THR A 127 -27.69 17.69 31.26
CA THR A 127 -28.65 18.81 31.38
C THR A 127 -27.88 20.11 31.59
N ASP A 128 -28.46 21.24 31.17
CA ASP A 128 -27.88 22.57 31.34
C ASP A 128 -26.55 22.84 30.59
N VAL A 129 -26.19 22.01 29.61
CA VAL A 129 -25.18 22.36 28.59
C VAL A 129 -25.91 22.98 27.40
N GLU A 130 -25.46 24.15 26.94
CA GLU A 130 -26.14 24.95 25.90
C GLU A 130 -26.26 24.17 24.58
N GLU A 131 -25.19 23.49 24.17
CA GLU A 131 -25.14 22.74 22.91
C GLU A 131 -24.57 21.33 23.15
N VAL A 132 -25.32 20.30 22.76
CA VAL A 132 -24.87 18.91 22.82
C VAL A 132 -24.93 18.32 21.42
N TYR A 133 -23.77 17.91 20.91
CA TYR A 133 -23.60 17.34 19.58
C TYR A 133 -23.19 15.87 19.69
N CYS A 134 -23.73 15.05 18.78
CA CYS A 134 -23.31 13.66 18.63
C CYS A 134 -22.79 13.44 17.22
N VAL A 135 -21.57 12.92 17.11
CA VAL A 135 -20.90 12.60 15.85
C VAL A 135 -20.53 11.13 15.87
N TYR A 136 -21.03 10.35 14.93
CA TYR A 136 -20.75 8.92 14.87
C TYR A 136 -20.83 8.39 13.44
N GLY A 137 -20.14 7.30 13.17
CA GLY A 137 -20.24 6.57 11.90
C GLY A 137 -21.47 5.66 11.88
N THR A 138 -22.04 5.46 10.69
CA THR A 138 -23.14 4.52 10.42
C THR A 138 -22.83 3.76 9.14
N GLY A 139 -23.55 2.67 8.87
CA GLY A 139 -23.39 1.83 7.69
C GLY A 139 -22.15 0.93 7.72
N VAL A 140 -21.42 0.87 8.85
CA VAL A 140 -20.26 -0.01 9.00
C VAL A 140 -20.69 -1.29 9.69
N ALA A 141 -20.37 -2.42 9.07
CA ALA A 141 -20.60 -3.75 9.62
C ALA A 141 -20.06 -3.86 11.06
N THR A 142 -20.97 -4.01 12.02
CA THR A 142 -20.66 -3.96 13.45
C THR A 142 -21.26 -5.16 14.17
N MET A 143 -20.47 -5.80 15.03
CA MET A 143 -20.86 -6.97 15.80
C MET A 143 -22.13 -6.75 16.64
N GLU A 144 -23.21 -7.49 16.34
CA GLU A 144 -24.48 -7.49 17.08
C GLU A 144 -24.69 -8.78 17.89
N GLN A 145 -24.24 -9.92 17.38
CA GLN A 145 -24.39 -11.21 18.05
C GLN A 145 -23.15 -12.09 17.85
N LEU A 146 -22.82 -12.85 18.90
CA LEU A 146 -21.72 -13.80 18.94
C LEU A 146 -22.25 -15.23 18.95
N ILE A 147 -21.75 -16.08 18.07
CA ILE A 147 -22.14 -17.49 17.99
C ILE A 147 -20.92 -18.37 18.22
N TYR A 148 -20.92 -19.04 19.36
CA TYR A 148 -19.97 -20.06 19.74
C TYR A 148 -20.51 -21.44 19.37
N THR A 149 -19.73 -22.20 18.63
CA THR A 149 -20.06 -23.55 18.13
C THR A 149 -19.45 -24.66 18.99
N SER A 150 -18.40 -24.37 19.75
CA SER A 150 -17.83 -25.30 20.71
C SER A 150 -18.06 -24.87 22.15
N SER A 151 -17.95 -25.83 23.07
CA SER A 151 -17.94 -25.56 24.51
C SER A 151 -16.62 -24.94 24.98
N SER A 152 -15.63 -24.81 24.09
CA SER A 152 -14.35 -24.18 24.39
C SER A 152 -14.48 -22.67 24.32
N GLN A 153 -14.14 -21.99 25.42
CA GLN A 153 -14.14 -20.53 25.51
C GLN A 153 -12.96 -19.89 24.75
N ASP A 154 -12.12 -20.71 24.13
CA ASP A 154 -10.90 -20.29 23.45
C ASP A 154 -11.08 -20.14 21.94
N GLU A 155 -12.29 -20.39 21.41
CA GLU A 155 -12.57 -20.21 20.00
C GLU A 155 -12.93 -18.75 19.65
N ILE A 156 -12.72 -18.42 18.38
CA ILE A 156 -13.21 -17.16 17.80
C ILE A 156 -14.67 -17.40 17.40
N PRO A 157 -15.63 -16.62 17.92
CA PRO A 157 -17.04 -16.81 17.58
C PRO A 157 -17.30 -16.41 16.13
N GLN A 158 -18.33 -17.01 15.54
CA GLN A 158 -18.96 -16.42 14.37
C GLN A 158 -19.71 -15.16 14.80
N VAL A 159 -19.69 -14.12 13.96
CA VAL A 159 -20.27 -12.82 14.28
C VAL A 159 -21.43 -12.56 13.34
N VAL A 160 -22.60 -12.23 13.89
CA VAL A 160 -23.67 -11.60 13.13
C VAL A 160 -23.49 -10.10 13.23
N GLU A 161 -23.39 -9.46 12.08
CA GLU A 161 -23.15 -8.03 11.96
C GLU A 161 -24.47 -7.29 11.75
N GLY A 162 -24.61 -6.13 12.38
CA GLY A 162 -25.61 -5.12 12.10
C GLY A 162 -24.95 -3.77 11.85
N ASP A 163 -25.71 -2.69 12.07
CA ASP A 163 -25.26 -1.32 11.80
C ASP A 163 -24.49 -0.72 13.00
N GLY A 164 -23.51 0.12 12.71
CA GLY A 164 -22.69 0.86 13.67
C GLY A 164 -21.46 1.51 13.02
N ASP A 165 -20.41 1.69 13.80
CA ASP A 165 -19.12 2.30 13.36
C ASP A 165 -17.95 1.29 13.24
N GLY A 166 -18.25 -0.01 13.24
CA GLY A 166 -17.28 -1.10 13.24
C GLY A 166 -16.80 -1.51 14.64
N THR A 167 -17.20 -0.79 15.70
CA THR A 167 -16.90 -1.15 17.09
C THR A 167 -18.12 -0.98 18.01
N VAL A 168 -18.93 0.05 17.82
CA VAL A 168 -20.08 0.39 18.65
C VAL A 168 -21.35 0.29 17.82
N ASN A 169 -22.33 -0.46 18.33
CA ASN A 169 -23.64 -0.66 17.70
C ASN A 169 -24.37 0.68 17.48
N LEU A 170 -25.08 0.82 16.36
CA LEU A 170 -25.79 2.05 16.01
C LEU A 170 -26.71 2.54 17.14
N ARG A 171 -27.47 1.64 17.76
CA ARG A 171 -28.37 1.95 18.89
C ARG A 171 -27.66 2.61 20.08
N SER A 172 -26.38 2.29 20.28
CA SER A 172 -25.55 2.84 21.36
C SER A 172 -24.96 4.20 20.95
N LEU A 173 -24.69 4.39 19.66
CA LEU A 173 -24.21 5.64 19.07
C LEU A 173 -25.31 6.71 19.00
N GLU A 174 -26.53 6.31 18.65
CA GLU A 174 -27.71 7.18 18.54
C GLU A 174 -28.30 7.58 19.90
N PHE A 175 -27.80 7.01 20.98
CA PHE A 175 -28.38 7.11 22.31
C PHE A 175 -28.72 8.55 22.76
N LEU A 176 -27.77 9.48 22.66
CA LEU A 176 -28.01 10.87 23.07
C LEU A 176 -28.93 11.63 22.11
N VAL A 177 -29.00 11.22 20.84
CA VAL A 177 -29.92 11.78 19.84
C VAL A 177 -31.35 11.36 20.15
N LEU A 178 -31.56 10.07 20.44
CA LEU A 178 -32.88 9.47 20.68
C LEU A 178 -33.49 9.89 22.04
N ILE A 179 -32.67 10.04 23.08
CA ILE A 179 -33.18 10.33 24.44
C ILE A 179 -33.20 11.83 24.76
N PHE A 180 -32.24 12.62 24.28
CA PHE A 180 -32.09 14.03 24.69
C PHE A 180 -32.32 15.04 23.56
N GLY A 181 -32.73 14.59 22.37
CA GLY A 181 -32.91 15.47 21.22
C GLY A 181 -31.63 16.23 20.84
N ALA A 182 -30.47 15.67 21.15
CA ALA A 182 -29.18 16.25 20.78
C ALA A 182 -29.13 16.49 19.27
N ILE A 183 -28.49 17.58 18.85
CA ILE A 183 -28.34 17.89 17.43
C ILE A 183 -27.47 16.79 16.82
N SER A 184 -28.11 15.91 16.06
CA SER A 184 -27.43 14.88 15.28
C SER A 184 -26.84 15.55 14.06
N PHE A 185 -25.52 15.69 14.04
CA PHE A 185 -24.82 15.77 12.77
C PHE A 185 -24.72 14.34 12.25
N ARG A 186 -25.69 13.95 11.43
CA ARG A 186 -25.42 12.92 10.44
C ARG A 186 -24.28 13.47 9.59
N PRO A 187 -23.22 12.71 9.30
CA PRO A 187 -22.34 13.02 8.18
C PRO A 187 -23.12 12.81 6.86
N ALA A 188 -24.21 13.56 6.69
CA ALA A 188 -24.90 13.82 5.44
C ALA A 188 -24.74 15.29 5.06
N ASP A 189 -24.55 16.19 6.05
CA ASP A 189 -23.96 17.51 5.81
C ASP A 189 -22.45 17.43 5.94
N THR A 190 -21.85 16.64 5.05
CA THR A 190 -20.48 16.91 4.65
C THR A 190 -20.50 18.31 4.03
N LEU A 191 -19.73 19.25 4.60
CA LEU A 191 -19.05 20.21 3.73
C LEU A 191 -18.46 19.37 2.61
N SER A 192 -19.01 19.48 1.40
CA SER A 192 -18.63 18.69 0.23
C SER A 192 -17.11 18.50 0.19
N THR A 193 -16.63 17.34 0.63
CA THR A 193 -15.33 16.81 0.23
C THR A 193 -15.50 15.95 -1.01
N GLN A 194 -16.67 16.00 -1.67
CA GLN A 194 -16.99 15.25 -2.89
C GLN A 194 -16.02 15.55 -4.04
N ASP A 195 -15.23 16.63 -3.91
CA ASP A 195 -14.23 17.04 -4.88
C ASP A 195 -12.84 16.43 -4.63
N LYS A 196 -12.55 15.89 -3.43
CA LYS A 196 -11.21 15.38 -3.08
C LYS A 196 -11.14 13.85 -3.06
N HIS A 197 -10.11 13.32 -3.69
CA HIS A 197 -9.95 11.89 -3.95
C HIS A 197 -8.64 11.38 -3.36
N PRO A 198 -8.66 10.33 -2.51
CA PRO A 198 -7.43 9.76 -1.95
C PRO A 198 -6.53 9.18 -3.04
N VAL A 199 -5.22 9.10 -2.76
CA VAL A 199 -4.18 8.75 -3.72
C VAL A 199 -3.44 7.48 -3.30
N ILE A 200 -3.26 6.54 -4.22
CA ILE A 200 -2.39 5.37 -4.03
C ILE A 200 -1.23 5.44 -5.02
N LEU A 201 -0.01 5.29 -4.50
CA LEU A 201 1.25 5.37 -5.23
C LEU A 201 1.80 3.95 -5.49
N ILE A 202 1.98 3.60 -6.77
CA ILE A 202 2.51 2.31 -7.20
C ILE A 202 3.91 2.52 -7.79
N PRO A 203 4.97 2.05 -7.11
CA PRO A 203 6.34 2.26 -7.54
C PRO A 203 6.72 1.45 -8.77
N GLY A 204 7.80 1.87 -9.43
CA GLY A 204 8.43 1.12 -10.52
C GLY A 204 9.52 0.16 -10.04
N ASP A 205 10.34 -0.31 -10.98
CA ASP A 205 11.50 -1.13 -10.68
C ASP A 205 12.48 -0.39 -9.74
N GLY A 206 12.94 -1.08 -8.70
CA GLY A 206 13.74 -0.48 -7.63
C GLY A 206 13.03 0.60 -6.79
N GLY A 207 11.71 0.80 -6.95
CA GLY A 207 10.99 1.97 -6.43
C GLY A 207 10.46 1.85 -5.00
N CYS A 208 10.86 0.84 -4.23
CA CYS A 208 10.55 0.74 -2.80
C CYS A 208 11.67 0.08 -2.01
N ARG A 209 11.69 0.26 -0.68
CA ARG A 209 12.71 -0.37 0.18
C ARG A 209 12.62 -1.89 0.21
N ALA A 210 13.76 -2.56 0.34
CA ALA A 210 13.87 -3.99 0.65
C ALA A 210 14.77 -4.22 1.87
N TYR A 211 14.36 -5.17 2.72
CA TYR A 211 15.07 -5.55 3.94
C TYR A 211 15.45 -7.02 3.90
N ALA A 212 16.59 -7.34 4.51
CA ALA A 212 17.06 -8.72 4.65
C ALA A 212 17.20 -9.12 6.11
N ARG A 213 16.79 -10.36 6.42
CA ARG A 213 16.95 -11.01 7.72
C ARG A 213 17.52 -12.42 7.55
N LEU A 214 18.39 -12.86 8.46
CA LEU A 214 18.89 -14.24 8.48
C LEU A 214 17.80 -15.19 8.97
N LYS A 215 17.49 -16.24 8.20
CA LYS A 215 16.46 -17.22 8.59
C LYS A 215 16.84 -18.03 9.83
N THR A 216 18.14 -18.29 10.02
CA THR A 216 18.66 -19.03 11.17
C THR A 216 18.60 -18.25 12.49
N SER A 217 18.33 -16.94 12.44
CA SER A 217 18.22 -16.09 13.62
C SER A 217 16.92 -15.30 13.55
N SER A 218 15.84 -15.90 14.07
CA SER A 218 14.52 -15.26 14.17
C SER A 218 14.55 -13.96 14.99
N TYR A 219 15.55 -13.79 15.86
CA TYR A 219 15.80 -12.59 16.66
C TYR A 219 16.64 -11.52 15.94
N SER A 220 17.18 -11.79 14.75
CA SER A 220 17.95 -10.81 14.01
C SER A 220 17.04 -9.70 13.46
N THR A 221 17.37 -8.45 13.74
CA THR A 221 16.65 -7.29 13.23
C THR A 221 16.81 -7.21 11.70
N PRO A 222 15.72 -7.11 10.91
CA PRO A 222 15.82 -6.90 9.48
C PRO A 222 16.63 -5.62 9.20
N ARG A 223 17.64 -5.70 8.34
CA ARG A 223 18.43 -4.53 7.91
C ARG A 223 17.98 -4.05 6.54
N LEU A 224 18.08 -2.74 6.30
CA LEU A 224 17.91 -2.20 4.96
C LEU A 224 18.97 -2.80 4.02
N LEU A 225 18.50 -3.37 2.92
CA LEU A 225 19.31 -3.94 1.84
C LEU A 225 19.18 -3.09 0.57
N TRP A 226 17.97 -2.65 0.24
CA TRP A 226 17.71 -1.74 -0.85
C TRP A 226 16.96 -0.50 -0.34
N LEU A 227 17.46 0.72 -0.46
CA LEU A 227 18.75 1.12 -1.05
C LEU A 227 19.77 1.49 0.03
N ALA A 228 20.75 0.61 0.26
CA ALA A 228 21.84 0.85 1.21
C ALA A 228 23.20 0.91 0.48
N LEU A 229 23.78 2.12 0.33
CA LEU A 229 25.02 2.33 -0.44
C LEU A 229 26.20 1.47 0.06
N LYS A 230 26.28 1.21 1.36
CA LYS A 230 27.32 0.35 1.96
C LYS A 230 27.37 -1.05 1.36
N ASP A 231 26.24 -1.56 0.85
CA ASP A 231 26.19 -2.90 0.27
C ASP A 231 26.82 -2.96 -1.12
N PHE A 232 26.91 -1.83 -1.81
CA PHE A 232 27.62 -1.73 -3.09
C PHE A 232 29.15 -1.71 -2.92
N LEU A 233 29.67 -1.56 -1.69
CA LEU A 233 31.10 -1.69 -1.39
C LEU A 233 31.57 -3.15 -1.44
N VAL A 234 30.65 -4.11 -1.25
CA VAL A 234 30.94 -5.54 -1.34
C VAL A 234 29.91 -6.19 -2.27
N PRO A 235 30.03 -5.97 -3.61
CA PRO A 235 29.02 -6.40 -4.57
C PRO A 235 28.69 -7.88 -4.49
N SER A 236 29.68 -8.76 -4.33
CA SER A 236 29.47 -10.22 -4.23
C SER A 236 28.50 -10.60 -3.10
N ARG A 237 28.68 -10.03 -1.91
CA ARG A 237 27.78 -10.26 -0.77
C ARG A 237 26.38 -9.74 -1.06
N PHE A 238 26.27 -8.57 -1.67
CA PHE A 238 24.97 -8.00 -2.02
C PHE A 238 24.23 -8.86 -3.04
N THR A 239 24.91 -9.25 -4.13
CA THR A 239 24.33 -10.10 -5.18
C THR A 239 23.94 -11.48 -4.66
N ASP A 240 24.75 -12.07 -3.76
CA ASP A 240 24.44 -13.36 -3.15
C ASP A 240 23.16 -13.29 -2.30
N ILE A 241 22.93 -12.18 -1.59
CA ILE A 241 21.75 -12.01 -0.73
C ILE A 241 20.51 -11.63 -1.55
N PHE A 242 20.64 -10.69 -2.48
CA PHE A 242 19.50 -10.07 -3.17
C PHE A 242 19.08 -10.78 -4.46
N GLY A 243 20.00 -11.53 -5.07
CA GLY A 243 19.74 -12.33 -6.26
C GLY A 243 18.71 -13.44 -6.02
N LEU A 244 18.03 -13.82 -7.09
CA LEU A 244 17.07 -14.91 -7.13
C LEU A 244 17.67 -16.15 -7.80
N LYS A 245 17.06 -17.32 -7.56
CA LYS A 245 17.29 -18.55 -8.31
C LYS A 245 16.03 -18.91 -9.10
N PHE A 246 16.14 -19.15 -10.39
CA PHE A 246 14.99 -19.49 -11.23
C PHE A 246 14.87 -21.00 -11.46
N ASP A 247 13.67 -21.55 -11.26
CA ASP A 247 13.32 -22.92 -11.57
C ASP A 247 12.50 -22.97 -12.87
N ARG A 248 13.13 -23.48 -13.93
CA ARG A 248 12.50 -23.65 -15.26
C ARG A 248 11.28 -24.56 -15.26
N LYS A 249 11.23 -25.56 -14.39
CA LYS A 249 10.11 -26.52 -14.38
C LYS A 249 8.86 -25.87 -13.82
N LEU A 250 9.04 -24.97 -12.85
CA LEU A 250 7.95 -24.29 -12.16
C LEU A 250 7.67 -22.89 -12.73
N ASN A 251 8.54 -22.37 -13.60
CA ASN A 251 8.56 -20.98 -14.06
C ASN A 251 8.45 -19.99 -12.89
N LYS A 252 9.27 -20.21 -11.85
CA LYS A 252 9.27 -19.44 -10.61
C LYS A 252 10.67 -19.14 -10.11
N SER A 253 10.79 -18.03 -9.41
CA SER A 253 12.00 -17.51 -8.79
C SER A 253 11.95 -17.61 -7.27
N TYR A 254 13.08 -18.01 -6.68
CA TYR A 254 13.24 -18.24 -5.25
C TYR A 254 14.34 -17.36 -4.68
N ASP A 255 14.11 -16.86 -3.47
CA ASP A 255 15.12 -16.13 -2.71
C ASP A 255 16.27 -17.06 -2.28
N ASN A 256 17.36 -16.44 -1.81
CA ASN A 256 18.42 -17.15 -1.13
C ASN A 256 17.87 -17.99 0.06
N GLU A 257 18.40 -19.21 0.24
CA GLU A 257 18.01 -20.13 1.30
C GLU A 257 18.27 -19.55 2.70
N ASN A 258 19.32 -18.76 2.87
CA ASN A 258 19.78 -18.23 4.16
C ASN A 258 19.07 -16.95 4.60
N TYR A 259 18.47 -16.21 3.67
CA TYR A 259 17.90 -14.89 3.92
C TYR A 259 16.42 -14.84 3.60
N GLU A 260 15.68 -14.13 4.43
CA GLU A 260 14.33 -13.69 4.15
C GLU A 260 14.40 -12.24 3.65
N ILE A 261 13.87 -12.00 2.44
CA ILE A 261 13.81 -10.68 1.82
C ILE A 261 12.37 -10.18 1.93
N THR A 262 12.20 -8.95 2.43
CA THR A 262 10.88 -8.33 2.65
C THR A 262 10.83 -6.93 2.06
N PHE A 263 9.64 -6.54 1.63
CA PHE A 263 9.36 -5.23 1.01
C PHE A 263 8.26 -4.54 1.85
N PRO A 264 8.63 -3.88 2.96
CA PRO A 264 7.66 -3.39 3.93
C PRO A 264 6.99 -2.08 3.49
N GLY A 265 6.00 -1.65 4.27
CA GLY A 265 5.28 -0.38 4.05
C GLY A 265 4.05 -0.49 3.16
N TRP A 266 3.43 -1.68 3.06
CA TRP A 266 2.13 -1.83 2.39
C TRP A 266 1.07 -0.94 3.05
N GLY A 267 0.45 -0.05 2.27
CA GLY A 267 -0.51 0.94 2.76
C GLY A 267 0.13 2.14 3.46
N ASP A 268 1.45 2.13 3.65
CA ASP A 268 2.23 3.26 4.13
C ASP A 268 2.95 3.94 2.95
N THR A 269 3.43 5.16 3.15
CA THR A 269 4.15 5.95 2.15
C THR A 269 5.67 5.93 2.35
N TYR A 270 6.18 5.66 3.56
CA TYR A 270 7.62 5.85 3.85
C TYR A 270 8.54 5.04 2.93
N SER A 271 8.16 3.81 2.56
CA SER A 271 9.03 2.91 1.79
C SER A 271 9.10 3.25 0.31
N VAL A 272 8.17 4.07 -0.19
CA VAL A 272 8.09 4.55 -1.58
C VAL A 272 8.41 6.04 -1.69
N GLU A 273 8.34 6.81 -0.61
CA GLU A 273 8.79 8.20 -0.58
C GLU A 273 10.32 8.29 -0.65
N TYR A 274 11.00 7.50 0.17
CA TYR A 274 12.46 7.50 0.31
C TYR A 274 13.03 6.08 0.30
N LEU A 275 13.89 5.78 -0.67
CA LEU A 275 14.50 4.45 -0.84
C LEU A 275 15.70 4.19 0.09
N ASP A 276 16.34 5.26 0.57
CA ASP A 276 17.51 5.22 1.44
C ASP A 276 17.16 5.65 2.87
N GLU A 277 18.05 5.35 3.81
CA GLU A 277 18.00 5.88 5.17
C GLU A 277 18.33 7.38 5.20
N PHE A 278 17.90 8.05 6.27
CA PHE A 278 18.20 9.47 6.51
C PHE A 278 19.72 9.71 6.40
N PRO A 279 20.19 10.79 5.74
CA PRO A 279 19.48 12.03 5.40
C PRO A 279 18.86 12.09 3.99
N HIS A 280 18.56 10.96 3.35
CA HIS A 280 17.85 10.92 2.07
C HIS A 280 18.56 11.62 0.90
N LEU A 281 19.87 11.50 0.85
CA LEU A 281 20.71 12.18 -0.14
C LEU A 281 20.36 11.80 -1.58
N PHE A 282 19.84 10.59 -1.82
CA PHE A 282 19.62 10.07 -3.17
C PHE A 282 18.35 9.21 -3.32
N GLY A 283 17.72 8.80 -2.22
CA GLY A 283 16.54 7.92 -2.26
C GLY A 283 15.20 8.62 -2.39
N SER A 284 15.12 9.96 -2.41
CA SER A 284 13.85 10.65 -2.67
C SER A 284 13.26 10.23 -4.02
N TYR A 285 12.06 9.63 -3.96
CA TYR A 285 11.34 9.04 -5.09
C TYR A 285 9.93 9.65 -5.20
N PHE A 286 8.93 9.15 -4.47
CA PHE A 286 7.60 9.78 -4.42
C PHE A 286 7.49 10.95 -3.43
N SER A 287 8.51 11.20 -2.61
CA SER A 287 8.43 12.23 -1.57
C SER A 287 8.03 13.62 -2.07
N PRO A 288 8.42 14.09 -3.28
CA PRO A 288 7.99 15.41 -3.78
C PRO A 288 6.49 15.50 -4.03
N ILE A 289 5.87 14.44 -4.57
CA ILE A 289 4.42 14.37 -4.78
C ILE A 289 3.70 14.34 -3.42
N VAL A 290 4.12 13.45 -2.52
CA VAL A 290 3.49 13.31 -1.20
C VAL A 290 3.62 14.60 -0.40
N SER A 291 4.78 15.24 -0.39
CA SER A 291 5.03 16.48 0.35
C SER A 291 4.16 17.64 -0.13
N GLU A 292 3.80 17.67 -1.41
CA GLU A 292 2.90 18.70 -1.97
C GLU A 292 1.42 18.38 -1.74
N LEU A 293 1.04 17.10 -1.73
CA LEU A 293 -0.32 16.66 -1.40
C LEU A 293 -0.65 16.98 0.06
N VAL A 294 0.20 16.57 1.01
CA VAL A 294 -0.06 16.70 2.46
C VAL A 294 -0.09 18.14 2.98
N LYS A 295 0.17 19.14 2.12
CA LYS A 295 -0.10 20.55 2.44
C LYS A 295 -1.59 20.84 2.55
N ASP A 296 -2.42 20.06 1.86
CA ASP A 296 -3.88 20.10 2.04
C ASP A 296 -4.27 19.17 3.20
N PRO A 297 -5.09 19.63 4.17
CA PRO A 297 -5.50 18.84 5.34
C PRO A 297 -6.22 17.52 5.02
N PHE A 298 -6.80 17.38 3.83
CA PHE A 298 -7.42 16.14 3.39
C PHE A 298 -6.38 15.03 3.18
N PHE A 299 -5.20 15.37 2.63
CA PHE A 299 -4.16 14.39 2.30
C PHE A 299 -3.30 14.08 3.52
N LYS A 300 -3.45 12.87 4.05
CA LYS A 300 -2.73 12.36 5.21
C LYS A 300 -2.13 11.02 4.84
N ARG A 301 -0.82 10.89 5.06
CA ARG A 301 -0.10 9.61 4.93
C ARG A 301 -0.85 8.52 5.70
N ASN A 302 -1.00 7.36 5.08
CA ASN A 302 -1.60 6.15 5.65
C ASN A 302 -3.11 6.26 5.93
N ILE A 303 -3.77 7.34 5.48
CA ILE A 303 -5.22 7.54 5.59
C ILE A 303 -5.82 7.81 4.21
N SER A 304 -5.32 8.84 3.52
CA SER A 304 -5.80 9.25 2.19
C SER A 304 -4.68 9.32 1.15
N VAL A 305 -3.43 9.08 1.56
CA VAL A 305 -2.28 8.86 0.68
C VAL A 305 -1.58 7.57 1.11
N HIS A 306 -1.48 6.61 0.23
CA HIS A 306 -0.87 5.31 0.49
C HIS A 306 0.19 4.95 -0.54
N GLY A 307 1.17 4.12 -0.15
CA GLY A 307 2.06 3.41 -1.05
C GLY A 307 1.67 1.94 -1.18
N ALA A 308 1.91 1.37 -2.35
CA ALA A 308 1.73 -0.06 -2.64
C ALA A 308 3.08 -0.69 -3.06
N PRO A 309 4.07 -0.79 -2.15
CA PRO A 309 5.34 -1.46 -2.43
C PRO A 309 5.13 -2.95 -2.72
N TYR A 310 6.00 -3.52 -3.54
CA TYR A 310 5.98 -4.94 -3.90
C TYR A 310 7.40 -5.41 -4.18
N ASP A 311 7.59 -6.73 -4.31
CA ASP A 311 8.88 -7.27 -4.74
C ASP A 311 9.12 -6.93 -6.21
N PHE A 312 9.82 -5.83 -6.46
CA PHE A 312 10.09 -5.34 -7.80
C PHE A 312 11.06 -6.23 -8.60
N ARG A 313 11.70 -7.23 -7.98
CA ARG A 313 12.54 -8.20 -8.68
C ARG A 313 11.70 -9.18 -9.52
N ARG A 314 10.42 -9.34 -9.14
CA ARG A 314 9.47 -10.29 -9.74
C ARG A 314 8.47 -9.57 -10.64
N ALA A 315 7.85 -10.32 -11.54
CA ALA A 315 6.77 -9.85 -12.41
C ALA A 315 5.38 -10.27 -11.84
N PRO A 316 4.25 -9.80 -12.43
CA PRO A 316 2.92 -10.02 -11.85
C PRO A 316 2.54 -11.49 -11.61
N ASN A 317 3.00 -12.40 -12.49
CA ASN A 317 2.78 -13.85 -12.38
C ASN A 317 3.29 -14.47 -11.07
N GLU A 318 4.31 -13.85 -10.44
CA GLU A 318 4.90 -14.29 -9.17
C GLU A 318 4.50 -13.40 -7.98
N ASN A 319 3.91 -12.23 -8.24
CA ASN A 319 3.32 -11.34 -7.24
C ASN A 319 1.78 -11.46 -7.21
N GLN A 320 1.24 -12.68 -7.29
CA GLN A 320 -0.21 -12.93 -7.41
C GLN A 320 -1.02 -12.34 -6.24
N TRP A 321 -0.41 -12.25 -5.05
CA TRP A 321 -1.02 -11.64 -3.87
C TRP A 321 -1.33 -10.14 -4.07
N PHE A 322 -0.54 -9.44 -4.90
CA PHE A 322 -0.62 -8.00 -5.12
C PHE A 322 -1.99 -7.58 -5.63
N GLN A 323 -2.57 -8.36 -6.54
CA GLN A 323 -3.88 -8.08 -7.13
C GLN A 323 -4.96 -7.98 -6.05
N LYS A 324 -5.06 -9.01 -5.21
CA LYS A 324 -6.04 -9.06 -4.12
C LYS A 324 -5.76 -8.03 -3.03
N ALA A 325 -4.49 -7.78 -2.73
CA ALA A 325 -4.10 -6.79 -1.75
C ALA A 325 -4.41 -5.36 -2.23
N LEU A 326 -4.19 -5.06 -3.51
CA LEU A 326 -4.47 -3.74 -4.09
C LEU A 326 -5.99 -3.47 -4.17
N SER A 327 -6.81 -4.47 -4.51
CA SER A 327 -8.28 -4.34 -4.42
C SER A 327 -8.72 -3.92 -3.02
N ARG A 328 -8.23 -4.63 -1.99
CA ARG A 328 -8.56 -4.34 -0.59
C ARG A 328 -8.06 -2.97 -0.16
N LEU A 329 -6.84 -2.59 -0.53
CA LEU A 329 -6.32 -1.27 -0.21
C LEU A 329 -7.20 -0.18 -0.81
N ILE A 330 -7.62 -0.33 -2.07
CA ILE A 330 -8.51 0.63 -2.74
C ILE A 330 -9.89 0.68 -2.07
N GLU A 331 -10.47 -0.46 -1.72
CA GLU A 331 -11.76 -0.56 -1.02
C GLU A 331 -11.70 0.08 0.37
N ASP A 332 -10.70 -0.29 1.18
CA ASP A 332 -10.47 0.28 2.51
C ASP A 332 -10.22 1.79 2.45
N THR A 333 -9.43 2.25 1.47
CA THR A 333 -9.18 3.68 1.26
C THR A 333 -10.46 4.41 0.83
N TYR A 334 -11.29 3.82 -0.02
CA TYR A 334 -12.57 4.39 -0.41
C TYR A 334 -13.50 4.57 0.80
N ASP A 335 -13.67 3.51 1.60
CA ASP A 335 -14.57 3.52 2.76
C ASP A 335 -14.10 4.50 3.85
N ARG A 336 -12.79 4.56 4.11
CA ARG A 336 -12.21 5.46 5.14
C ARG A 336 -12.15 6.92 4.75
N ASN A 337 -12.34 7.25 3.47
CA ASN A 337 -12.27 8.63 2.96
C ASN A 337 -13.63 9.11 2.44
N GLY A 338 -14.70 8.76 3.16
CA GLY A 338 -16.04 9.26 2.88
C GLY A 338 -16.58 8.76 1.53
N PHE A 339 -16.27 7.52 1.16
CA PHE A 339 -16.69 6.91 -0.10
C PHE A 339 -16.17 7.68 -1.33
N SER A 340 -14.99 8.27 -1.20
CA SER A 340 -14.33 9.00 -2.28
C SER A 340 -13.51 8.04 -3.13
N ARG A 341 -13.80 8.03 -4.43
CA ARG A 341 -13.06 7.22 -5.42
C ARG A 341 -11.57 7.54 -5.42
N VAL A 342 -10.75 6.53 -5.65
CA VAL A 342 -9.29 6.59 -5.49
C VAL A 342 -8.60 6.98 -6.79
N VAL A 343 -7.59 7.85 -6.70
CA VAL A 343 -6.63 8.15 -7.78
C VAL A 343 -5.43 7.21 -7.67
N LEU A 344 -5.16 6.46 -8.73
CA LEU A 344 -3.97 5.59 -8.83
C LEU A 344 -2.88 6.34 -9.57
N VAL A 345 -1.70 6.50 -8.95
CA VAL A 345 -0.52 7.08 -9.58
C VAL A 345 0.55 5.99 -9.65
N ALA A 346 0.81 5.50 -10.86
CA ALA A 346 1.81 4.47 -11.08
C ALA A 346 2.99 5.03 -11.86
N HIS A 347 4.20 4.62 -11.50
CA HIS A 347 5.43 5.06 -12.15
C HIS A 347 6.21 3.90 -12.76
N SER A 348 6.72 4.08 -13.97
CA SER A 348 7.57 3.09 -14.67
C SER A 348 6.92 1.70 -14.67
N MET A 349 7.62 0.64 -14.25
CA MET A 349 7.09 -0.73 -14.18
C MET A 349 5.80 -0.88 -13.36
N GLY A 350 5.54 0.01 -12.40
CA GLY A 350 4.29 0.03 -11.63
C GLY A 350 3.07 0.16 -12.53
N ASN A 351 3.21 0.81 -13.69
CA ASN A 351 2.15 0.90 -14.69
C ASN A 351 1.75 -0.45 -15.29
N LEU A 352 2.71 -1.38 -15.46
CA LEU A 352 2.42 -2.71 -15.99
C LEU A 352 1.61 -3.53 -14.96
N TYR A 353 1.93 -3.36 -13.67
CA TYR A 353 1.16 -3.92 -12.55
C TYR A 353 -0.25 -3.33 -12.48
N THR A 354 -0.36 -1.99 -12.46
CA THR A 354 -1.63 -1.28 -12.36
C THR A 354 -2.52 -1.54 -13.57
N HIS A 355 -1.96 -1.56 -14.78
CA HIS A 355 -2.71 -1.88 -16.01
C HIS A 355 -3.26 -3.31 -15.98
N SER A 356 -2.41 -4.29 -15.66
CA SER A 356 -2.85 -5.69 -15.53
C SER A 356 -3.92 -5.85 -14.46
N PHE A 357 -3.79 -5.13 -13.34
CA PHE A 357 -4.80 -5.08 -12.29
C PHE A 357 -6.14 -4.53 -12.80
N LEU A 358 -6.15 -3.36 -13.43
CA LEU A 358 -7.37 -2.73 -13.92
C LEU A 358 -8.07 -3.55 -15.02
N ARG A 359 -7.31 -4.31 -15.83
CA ARG A 359 -7.88 -5.24 -16.81
C ARG A 359 -8.52 -6.49 -16.17
N ALA A 360 -8.04 -6.91 -15.02
CA ALA A 360 -8.60 -8.03 -14.27
C ALA A 360 -9.87 -7.65 -13.47
N GLN A 361 -10.09 -6.36 -13.21
CA GLN A 361 -11.26 -5.88 -12.45
C GLN A 361 -12.51 -5.72 -13.34
N THR A 362 -13.68 -5.97 -12.75
CA THR A 362 -14.97 -5.75 -13.42
C THR A 362 -15.21 -4.26 -13.66
N SER A 363 -15.97 -3.93 -14.71
CA SER A 363 -16.35 -2.55 -15.01
C SER A 363 -17.13 -1.88 -13.87
N ALA A 364 -17.99 -2.63 -13.18
CA ALA A 364 -18.74 -2.13 -12.03
C ALA A 364 -17.80 -1.76 -10.87
N TRP A 365 -16.80 -2.60 -10.59
CA TRP A 365 -15.81 -2.33 -9.55
C TRP A 365 -14.99 -1.07 -9.87
N LYS A 366 -14.48 -0.95 -11.11
CA LYS A 366 -13.70 0.22 -11.54
C LYS A 366 -14.49 1.51 -11.42
N ARG A 367 -15.74 1.53 -11.90
CA ARG A 367 -16.62 2.70 -11.80
C ARG A 367 -16.92 3.09 -10.35
N LYS A 368 -17.05 2.11 -9.46
CA LYS A 368 -17.33 2.36 -8.04
C LYS A 368 -16.12 2.91 -7.29
N TYR A 369 -14.93 2.37 -7.50
CA TYR A 369 -13.79 2.64 -6.62
C TYR A 369 -12.69 3.50 -7.23
N VAL A 370 -12.55 3.54 -8.55
CA VAL A 370 -11.43 4.25 -9.21
C VAL A 370 -11.92 5.56 -9.82
N LYS A 371 -11.30 6.66 -9.40
CA LYS A 371 -11.52 8.00 -9.96
C LYS A 371 -10.70 8.17 -11.23
N ALA A 372 -9.38 7.97 -11.10
CA ALA A 372 -8.45 8.18 -12.19
C ALA A 372 -7.25 7.24 -12.10
N TYR A 373 -6.64 6.96 -13.25
CA TYR A 373 -5.35 6.31 -13.38
C TYR A 373 -4.35 7.26 -14.06
N ILE A 374 -3.37 7.73 -13.30
CA ILE A 374 -2.27 8.57 -13.78
C ILE A 374 -1.07 7.66 -14.04
N ALA A 375 -0.86 7.33 -15.30
CA ALA A 375 0.21 6.46 -15.76
C ALA A 375 1.47 7.27 -16.10
N VAL A 376 2.46 7.27 -15.22
CA VAL A 376 3.68 8.09 -15.36
C VAL A 376 4.83 7.24 -15.90
N SER A 377 5.36 7.61 -17.07
CA SER A 377 6.50 6.97 -17.74
C SER A 377 6.35 5.44 -17.88
N GLY A 378 5.15 4.96 -18.23
CA GLY A 378 4.88 3.54 -18.35
C GLY A 378 5.57 2.88 -19.56
N PRO A 379 6.42 1.85 -19.38
CA PRO A 379 7.06 1.13 -20.46
C PRO A 379 6.13 0.07 -21.05
N PHE A 380 4.94 0.47 -21.51
CA PHE A 380 3.89 -0.44 -22.01
C PHE A 380 4.35 -1.31 -23.18
N GLY A 381 5.27 -0.81 -24.00
CA GLY A 381 5.91 -1.56 -25.07
C GLY A 381 7.29 -2.13 -24.73
N GLY A 382 7.75 -2.01 -23.47
CA GLY A 382 9.12 -2.36 -23.05
C GLY A 382 10.16 -1.28 -23.35
N THR A 383 11.44 -1.55 -23.03
CA THR A 383 12.56 -0.62 -23.28
C THR A 383 13.82 -1.35 -23.75
N VAL A 384 14.49 -0.80 -24.77
CA VAL A 384 15.78 -1.34 -25.25
C VAL A 384 16.85 -1.35 -24.15
N LYS A 385 16.70 -0.51 -23.13
CA LYS A 385 17.62 -0.48 -21.98
C LYS A 385 17.74 -1.83 -21.26
N VAL A 386 16.69 -2.66 -21.28
CA VAL A 386 16.73 -4.04 -20.74
C VAL A 386 17.86 -4.87 -21.37
N SER A 387 18.11 -4.72 -22.67
CA SER A 387 19.20 -5.41 -23.36
C SER A 387 20.55 -5.04 -22.77
N LYS A 388 20.76 -3.77 -22.41
CA LYS A 388 21.98 -3.34 -21.72
C LYS A 388 22.11 -3.97 -20.34
N THR A 389 21.04 -3.95 -19.54
CA THR A 389 21.01 -4.55 -18.20
C THR A 389 21.41 -6.03 -18.25
N ILE A 390 20.88 -6.78 -19.23
CA ILE A 390 21.20 -8.20 -19.41
C ILE A 390 22.68 -8.41 -19.82
N VAL A 391 23.23 -7.53 -20.66
CA VAL A 391 24.57 -7.75 -21.26
C VAL A 391 25.70 -7.18 -20.41
N SER A 392 25.57 -5.95 -19.91
CA SER A 392 26.69 -5.17 -19.36
C SER A 392 26.37 -4.29 -18.13
N ASP A 393 25.30 -4.58 -17.36
CA ASP A 393 24.82 -3.83 -16.17
C ASP A 393 24.46 -2.36 -16.43
N ASP A 394 23.42 -1.88 -15.75
CA ASP A 394 22.98 -0.48 -15.82
C ASP A 394 23.30 0.32 -14.55
N VAL A 395 23.35 -0.33 -13.38
CA VAL A 395 23.59 0.29 -12.07
C VAL A 395 24.96 0.96 -12.02
N GLY A 396 25.91 0.44 -12.79
CA GLY A 396 27.21 1.03 -13.01
C GLY A 396 27.27 2.28 -13.90
N THR A 397 26.23 2.85 -14.51
CA THR A 397 26.48 3.81 -15.63
C THR A 397 26.00 5.25 -15.49
N GLY A 398 25.68 5.74 -14.29
CA GLY A 398 25.51 7.18 -14.11
C GLY A 398 25.32 7.62 -12.67
N SER A 399 24.09 7.55 -12.18
CA SER A 399 23.74 8.20 -10.92
C SER A 399 24.33 7.50 -9.69
N ILE A 400 24.29 6.17 -9.60
CA ILE A 400 24.83 5.45 -8.43
C ILE A 400 26.38 5.52 -8.40
N ARG A 401 27.06 5.42 -9.55
CA ARG A 401 28.52 5.63 -9.62
C ARG A 401 28.95 7.03 -9.15
N TYR A 402 28.26 8.07 -9.59
CA TYR A 402 28.61 9.46 -9.22
C TYR A 402 28.42 9.69 -7.70
N HIS A 403 27.41 9.08 -7.10
CA HIS A 403 27.11 9.25 -5.67
C HIS A 403 27.91 8.31 -4.76
N ILE A 404 28.28 7.11 -5.21
CA ILE A 404 29.30 6.28 -4.54
C ILE A 404 30.64 7.03 -4.49
N LYS A 405 31.02 7.74 -5.57
CA LYS A 405 32.22 8.58 -5.60
C LYS A 405 32.17 9.67 -4.51
N LEU A 406 31.05 10.38 -4.37
CA LEU A 406 30.83 11.40 -3.34
C LEU A 406 30.80 10.85 -1.90
N PHE A 407 30.27 9.64 -1.70
CA PHE A 407 30.17 9.00 -0.39
C PHE A 407 31.51 8.49 0.14
N ILE A 408 32.39 8.01 -0.73
CA ILE A 408 33.70 7.43 -0.36
C ILE A 408 34.80 8.49 -0.32
N PHE A 409 34.74 9.50 -1.19
CA PHE A 409 35.79 10.50 -1.35
C PHE A 409 35.20 11.93 -1.42
N PRO A 410 35.11 12.68 -0.32
CA PRO A 410 34.82 14.11 -0.36
C PRO A 410 36.10 14.84 -0.79
N ILE A 411 36.38 14.92 -2.10
CA ILE A 411 37.61 15.55 -2.63
C ILE A 411 37.22 16.67 -3.62
N PRO A 412 37.92 17.83 -3.62
CA PRO A 412 37.61 18.97 -4.49
C PRO A 412 37.75 18.63 -5.98
N GLU A 413 36.98 19.34 -6.80
CA GLU A 413 36.99 19.24 -8.26
C GLU A 413 38.42 19.41 -8.83
N GLY A 414 38.91 18.43 -9.59
CA GLY A 414 40.16 18.59 -10.34
C GLY A 414 40.90 17.31 -10.74
N GLU A 415 40.74 16.19 -10.03
CA GLU A 415 41.51 14.97 -10.33
C GLU A 415 40.68 13.84 -10.96
N ASN A 416 41.00 13.53 -12.22
CA ASN A 416 40.43 12.45 -13.01
C ASN A 416 41.02 11.08 -12.61
N MET A 417 40.61 10.56 -11.45
CA MET A 417 40.85 9.17 -11.04
C MET A 417 39.53 8.39 -11.01
N GLY A 418 38.81 8.37 -12.14
CA GLY A 418 37.38 8.04 -12.22
C GLY A 418 36.97 6.59 -12.55
N ALA A 419 37.80 5.57 -12.33
CA ALA A 419 37.58 4.27 -12.99
C ALA A 419 37.32 3.01 -12.13
N PHE A 420 37.35 3.01 -10.79
CA PHE A 420 37.43 1.72 -10.05
C PHE A 420 36.61 1.58 -8.77
N ILE A 421 35.25 1.58 -8.80
CA ILE A 421 34.51 1.25 -7.55
C ILE A 421 33.42 0.17 -7.70
N VAL A 422 32.78 -0.03 -8.86
CA VAL A 422 31.96 -1.24 -9.10
C VAL A 422 32.16 -1.68 -10.55
N ASN A 423 32.76 -2.86 -10.73
CA ASN A 423 32.85 -3.49 -12.05
C ASN A 423 31.41 -3.65 -12.56
N PRO A 424 31.04 -3.09 -13.73
CA PRO A 424 29.68 -3.20 -14.24
C PRO A 424 29.23 -4.67 -14.33
N LEU A 425 30.13 -5.59 -14.66
CA LEU A 425 29.79 -7.02 -14.72
C LEU A 425 29.43 -7.65 -13.36
N SER A 426 29.74 -6.99 -12.23
CA SER A 426 29.55 -7.56 -10.89
C SER A 426 28.08 -7.69 -10.46
N LEU A 427 27.18 -6.84 -10.97
CA LEU A 427 25.75 -6.88 -10.65
C LEU A 427 24.93 -7.64 -11.69
N ARG A 428 25.49 -7.86 -12.90
CA ARG A 428 24.84 -8.55 -14.02
C ARG A 428 24.21 -9.89 -13.63
N GLY A 429 24.88 -10.69 -12.80
CA GLY A 429 24.35 -11.98 -12.36
C GLY A 429 23.07 -11.85 -11.53
N MET A 430 23.03 -10.85 -10.65
CA MET A 430 21.84 -10.53 -9.85
C MET A 430 20.72 -9.95 -10.72
N GLU A 431 21.01 -9.01 -11.61
CA GLU A 431 19.97 -8.44 -12.49
C GLU A 431 19.37 -9.48 -13.44
N ARG A 432 20.20 -10.38 -14.00
CA ARG A 432 19.74 -11.55 -14.77
C ARG A 432 18.90 -12.52 -13.95
N SER A 433 18.95 -12.47 -12.63
CA SER A 433 18.10 -13.32 -11.81
C SER A 433 16.68 -12.78 -11.66
N PHE A 434 16.42 -11.51 -12.00
CA PHE A 434 15.14 -10.83 -11.76
C PHE A 434 14.19 -11.01 -12.94
N PRO A 435 13.06 -11.74 -12.78
CA PRO A 435 12.06 -11.87 -13.85
C PRO A 435 11.44 -10.55 -14.29
N SER A 436 11.50 -9.49 -13.47
CA SER A 436 11.02 -8.15 -13.82
C SER A 436 11.80 -7.49 -14.97
N ILE A 437 13.08 -7.83 -15.15
CA ILE A 437 13.92 -7.27 -16.22
C ILE A 437 13.47 -7.75 -17.61
N PRO A 438 13.42 -9.06 -17.93
CA PRO A 438 12.91 -9.53 -19.21
C PRO A 438 11.41 -9.23 -19.41
N PHE A 439 10.63 -9.09 -18.33
CA PHE A 439 9.24 -8.62 -18.42
C PHE A 439 9.11 -7.25 -19.12
N MET A 440 10.09 -6.37 -18.94
CA MET A 440 10.15 -5.05 -19.57
C MET A 440 10.88 -5.05 -20.94
N ALA A 441 11.20 -6.22 -21.50
CA ALA A 441 11.83 -6.29 -22.82
C ALA A 441 10.92 -5.69 -23.91
N PRO A 442 11.48 -5.07 -24.96
CA PRO A 442 10.71 -4.57 -26.11
C PRO A 442 9.67 -5.55 -26.65
N ASP A 443 8.49 -5.05 -27.00
CA ASP A 443 7.41 -5.83 -27.64
C ASP A 443 7.58 -5.82 -29.17
N PRO A 444 7.62 -7.00 -29.83
CA PRO A 444 7.79 -7.12 -31.29
C PRO A 444 6.80 -6.33 -32.15
N ARG A 445 5.65 -5.89 -31.61
CA ARG A 445 4.67 -5.05 -32.32
C ARG A 445 5.13 -3.61 -32.55
N LEU A 446 6.17 -3.13 -31.87
CA LEU A 446 6.67 -1.75 -31.97
C LEU A 446 8.03 -1.60 -32.67
N TRP A 447 8.75 -2.70 -32.89
CA TRP A 447 10.03 -2.69 -33.60
C TRP A 447 9.95 -3.63 -34.80
N SER A 448 10.40 -3.13 -35.95
CA SER A 448 10.34 -3.89 -37.20
C SER A 448 11.23 -5.14 -37.13
N PRO A 449 10.89 -6.24 -37.82
CA PRO A 449 11.78 -7.38 -37.98
C PRO A 449 13.15 -7.06 -38.60
N ASN A 450 13.29 -5.92 -39.28
CA ASN A 450 14.57 -5.47 -39.86
C ASN A 450 15.31 -4.48 -38.97
N GLU A 451 14.74 -4.09 -37.83
CA GLU A 451 15.30 -3.10 -36.92
C GLU A 451 16.22 -3.79 -35.90
N THR A 452 17.52 -3.63 -36.10
CA THR A 452 18.53 -4.15 -35.19
C THR A 452 18.58 -3.29 -33.93
N ILE A 453 18.57 -3.93 -32.76
CA ILE A 453 18.72 -3.26 -31.45
C ILE A 453 20.06 -3.59 -30.77
N ILE A 454 20.73 -4.66 -31.18
CA ILE A 454 22.06 -5.05 -30.69
C ILE A 454 22.93 -5.47 -31.87
N ILE A 455 24.05 -4.78 -32.06
CA ILE A 455 25.05 -5.08 -33.07
C ILE A 455 26.26 -5.69 -32.37
N THR A 456 26.74 -6.84 -32.85
CA THR A 456 27.94 -7.49 -32.32
C THR A 456 28.87 -7.92 -33.47
N PRO A 457 30.13 -8.29 -33.20
CA PRO A 457 31.05 -8.75 -34.24
C PRO A 457 30.60 -10.05 -34.93
N LYS A 458 29.75 -10.86 -34.29
CA LYS A 458 29.32 -12.17 -34.80
C LYS A 458 27.92 -12.12 -35.40
N ARG A 459 26.99 -11.40 -34.78
CA ARG A 459 25.57 -11.38 -35.15
C ARG A 459 24.91 -10.06 -34.73
N ASN A 460 23.94 -9.63 -35.53
CA ASN A 460 23.01 -8.55 -35.20
C ASN A 460 21.70 -9.16 -34.68
N TYR A 461 21.15 -8.58 -33.63
CA TYR A 461 19.90 -9.03 -33.00
C TYR A 461 18.83 -7.95 -33.10
N THR A 462 17.64 -8.38 -33.49
CA THR A 462 16.40 -7.61 -33.45
C THR A 462 15.56 -8.03 -32.24
N VAL A 463 14.45 -7.35 -31.98
CA VAL A 463 13.49 -7.79 -30.95
C VAL A 463 12.82 -9.12 -31.28
N HIS A 464 12.96 -9.60 -32.52
CA HIS A 464 12.42 -10.89 -32.98
C HIS A 464 13.43 -12.03 -32.78
N ASP A 465 14.67 -11.72 -32.38
CA ASP A 465 15.76 -12.70 -32.19
C ASP A 465 15.98 -13.10 -30.71
N TYR A 466 15.03 -12.86 -29.80
CA TYR A 466 15.27 -13.05 -28.36
C TYR A 466 15.76 -14.45 -27.98
N SER A 467 15.17 -15.51 -28.54
CA SER A 467 15.61 -16.89 -28.26
C SER A 467 17.10 -17.07 -28.56
N GLN A 468 17.54 -16.68 -29.76
CA GLN A 468 18.96 -16.74 -30.11
C GLN A 468 19.80 -15.83 -29.21
N PHE A 469 19.35 -14.60 -28.96
CA PHE A 469 20.09 -13.65 -28.14
C PHE A 469 20.43 -14.23 -26.75
N TYR A 470 19.48 -14.88 -26.09
CA TYR A 470 19.71 -15.53 -24.80
C TYR A 470 20.58 -16.80 -24.91
N GLU A 471 20.48 -17.56 -26.01
CA GLU A 471 21.36 -18.70 -26.28
C GLU A 471 22.81 -18.28 -26.46
N ASP A 472 23.07 -17.25 -27.28
CA ASP A 472 24.42 -16.74 -27.56
C ASP A 472 25.08 -16.11 -26.32
N LEU A 473 24.28 -15.68 -25.34
CA LEU A 473 24.72 -15.21 -24.03
C LEU A 473 24.97 -16.33 -23.02
N ASN A 474 24.68 -17.58 -23.35
CA ASN A 474 24.61 -18.71 -22.43
C ASN A 474 23.72 -18.39 -21.20
N TYR A 475 22.59 -17.73 -21.42
CA TYR A 475 21.64 -17.28 -20.40
C TYR A 475 20.20 -17.57 -20.83
N THR A 476 19.93 -18.84 -21.12
CA THR A 476 18.62 -19.28 -21.62
C THR A 476 17.48 -19.13 -20.61
N ASP A 477 17.77 -19.05 -19.30
CA ASP A 477 16.76 -18.74 -18.27
C ASP A 477 16.03 -17.43 -18.55
N GLY A 478 16.74 -16.41 -19.06
CA GLY A 478 16.16 -15.11 -19.36
C GLY A 478 15.06 -15.17 -20.42
N TYR A 479 15.19 -16.06 -21.40
CA TYR A 479 14.16 -16.29 -22.41
C TYR A 479 12.89 -16.90 -21.79
N TYR A 480 13.04 -17.94 -20.96
CA TYR A 480 11.91 -18.57 -20.28
C TYR A 480 11.22 -17.62 -19.29
N MET A 481 11.99 -16.80 -18.56
CA MET A 481 11.45 -15.72 -17.74
C MET A 481 10.64 -14.74 -18.60
N MET A 482 11.17 -14.30 -19.75
CA MET A 482 10.47 -13.38 -20.64
C MET A 482 9.12 -13.94 -21.11
N GLU A 483 9.10 -15.19 -21.60
CA GLU A 483 7.87 -15.83 -22.07
C GLU A 483 6.85 -15.98 -20.93
N ALA A 484 7.28 -16.47 -19.77
CA ALA A 484 6.41 -16.69 -18.62
C ALA A 484 5.82 -15.39 -18.05
N THR A 485 6.59 -14.30 -18.06
CA THR A 485 6.17 -13.02 -17.47
C THR A 485 5.33 -12.17 -18.41
N LYS A 486 5.49 -12.30 -19.73
CA LYS A 486 4.66 -11.61 -20.73
C LYS A 486 3.35 -12.34 -21.01
N ALA A 487 3.26 -13.64 -20.73
CA ALA A 487 2.06 -14.43 -20.98
C ALA A 487 0.81 -13.84 -20.28
N GLY A 488 -0.27 -13.66 -21.05
CA GLY A 488 -1.55 -13.18 -20.52
C GLY A 488 -1.65 -11.67 -20.31
N HIS A 489 -0.63 -10.90 -20.69
CA HIS A 489 -0.62 -9.44 -20.58
C HIS A 489 -0.63 -8.79 -21.96
N ASP A 490 -1.63 -7.93 -22.25
CA ASP A 490 -1.65 -7.11 -23.45
C ASP A 490 -1.78 -5.62 -23.10
N PHE A 491 -0.64 -4.94 -23.05
CA PHE A 491 -0.54 -3.52 -22.69
C PHE A 491 -1.02 -2.57 -23.80
N PHE A 492 -1.28 -3.06 -25.00
CA PHE A 492 -1.80 -2.24 -26.11
C PHE A 492 -3.29 -1.99 -25.99
N GLU A 493 -3.98 -2.82 -25.21
CA GLU A 493 -5.40 -2.73 -24.95
C GLU A 493 -5.68 -1.86 -23.73
N SER A 494 -6.67 -0.97 -23.84
CA SER A 494 -7.02 -0.02 -22.77
C SER A 494 -7.54 -0.74 -21.51
N PRO A 495 -7.24 -0.27 -20.29
CA PRO A 495 -8.03 -0.62 -19.12
C PRO A 495 -9.38 0.11 -19.20
N THR A 496 -10.35 -0.49 -19.91
CA THR A 496 -11.69 0.08 -20.13
C THR A 496 -12.39 0.41 -18.81
N ASP A 497 -13.40 1.29 -18.87
CA ASP A 497 -14.28 1.63 -17.74
C ASP A 497 -13.61 2.34 -16.54
N VAL A 498 -12.39 2.85 -16.72
CA VAL A 498 -11.80 3.86 -15.83
C VAL A 498 -12.23 5.24 -16.32
N GLN A 499 -12.80 6.07 -15.45
CA GLN A 499 -13.38 7.35 -15.85
C GLN A 499 -12.34 8.28 -16.50
N GLU A 500 -11.17 8.39 -15.87
CA GLU A 500 -10.08 9.23 -16.37
C GLU A 500 -8.79 8.44 -16.39
N VAL A 501 -8.17 8.35 -17.55
CA VAL A 501 -6.82 7.81 -17.70
C VAL A 501 -5.93 8.94 -18.21
N TYR A 502 -4.83 9.19 -17.51
CA TYR A 502 -3.81 10.17 -17.91
C TYR A 502 -2.56 9.40 -18.29
N CYS A 503 -2.14 9.50 -19.55
CA CYS A 503 -0.84 8.99 -19.95
C CYS A 503 0.18 10.13 -19.94
N VAL A 504 1.11 10.05 -19.00
CA VAL A 504 2.08 11.10 -18.69
C VAL A 504 3.50 10.58 -18.93
N TYR A 505 4.28 11.25 -19.76
CA TYR A 505 5.66 10.83 -20.01
C TYR A 505 6.56 11.95 -20.52
N GLY A 506 7.86 11.74 -20.33
CA GLY A 506 8.92 12.60 -20.84
C GLY A 506 9.14 12.46 -22.34
N THR A 507 9.61 13.52 -22.98
CA THR A 507 10.06 13.54 -24.37
C THR A 507 11.29 14.44 -24.52
N GLN A 508 11.93 14.39 -25.69
CA GLN A 508 13.10 15.19 -26.07
C GLN A 508 14.35 14.88 -25.24
N LEU A 509 14.48 13.63 -24.79
CA LEU A 509 15.67 13.15 -24.08
C LEU A 509 16.30 11.98 -24.83
N ALA A 510 17.61 12.06 -24.99
CA ALA A 510 18.41 11.01 -25.62
C ALA A 510 18.19 9.68 -24.89
N THR A 511 17.54 8.75 -25.58
CA THR A 511 17.12 7.46 -25.02
C THR A 511 17.67 6.32 -25.87
N MET A 512 18.19 5.29 -25.23
CA MET A 512 18.87 4.18 -25.91
C MET A 512 17.95 3.46 -26.90
N GLU A 513 18.34 3.41 -28.18
CA GLU A 513 17.65 2.66 -29.24
C GLU A 513 18.49 1.45 -29.71
N GLN A 514 19.82 1.55 -29.67
CA GLN A 514 20.70 0.45 -30.10
C GLN A 514 21.96 0.36 -29.25
N LEU A 515 22.44 -0.88 -29.07
CA LEU A 515 23.73 -1.20 -28.48
C LEU A 515 24.69 -1.68 -29.57
N ILE A 516 25.92 -1.15 -29.60
CA ILE A 516 26.94 -1.50 -30.58
C ILE A 516 28.18 -2.03 -29.87
N TYR A 517 28.47 -3.30 -30.11
CA TYR A 517 29.64 -4.02 -29.66
C TYR A 517 30.61 -4.18 -30.82
N THR A 518 31.85 -3.71 -30.64
CA THR A 518 32.87 -3.68 -31.70
C THR A 518 33.97 -4.71 -31.52
N SER A 519 34.18 -5.26 -30.32
CA SER A 519 35.26 -6.21 -30.08
C SER A 519 34.85 -7.46 -29.29
N SER A 520 34.53 -7.34 -28.00
CA SER A 520 34.20 -8.50 -27.17
C SER A 520 32.78 -8.42 -26.61
N PHE A 521 31.83 -9.12 -27.23
CA PHE A 521 30.49 -9.32 -26.69
C PHE A 521 30.43 -10.64 -25.88
N PRO A 522 29.85 -10.67 -24.67
CA PRO A 522 29.05 -9.62 -24.01
C PRO A 522 29.78 -8.74 -22.98
N ASP A 523 31.09 -8.90 -22.80
CA ASP A 523 31.79 -8.38 -21.62
C ASP A 523 32.41 -6.97 -21.78
N GLU A 524 32.39 -6.37 -22.99
CA GLU A 524 32.76 -4.96 -23.17
C GLU A 524 31.61 -4.00 -22.87
N LEU A 525 31.95 -2.73 -22.68
CA LEU A 525 30.95 -1.67 -22.64
C LEU A 525 30.55 -1.29 -24.08
N PRO A 526 29.26 -1.37 -24.44
CA PRO A 526 28.78 -1.00 -25.76
C PRO A 526 28.82 0.51 -26.00
N LYS A 527 28.86 0.91 -27.28
CA LYS A 527 28.44 2.24 -27.73
C LYS A 527 26.92 2.25 -27.90
N PHE A 528 26.31 3.43 -27.80
CA PHE A 528 24.86 3.57 -27.90
C PHE A 528 24.47 4.49 -29.04
N VAL A 529 23.41 4.12 -29.76
CA VAL A 529 22.64 5.05 -30.58
C VAL A 529 21.42 5.45 -29.77
N THR A 530 21.14 6.74 -29.74
CA THR A 530 19.99 7.29 -29.00
C THR A 530 18.94 7.85 -29.95
N GLY A 531 17.68 7.62 -29.60
CA GLY A 531 16.50 8.26 -30.16
C GLY A 531 15.77 9.08 -29.10
N ASP A 532 14.50 9.37 -29.36
CA ASP A 532 13.65 10.13 -28.44
C ASP A 532 13.01 9.23 -27.36
N GLY A 533 12.74 9.82 -26.20
CA GLY A 533 12.11 9.18 -25.04
C GLY A 533 12.31 10.03 -23.80
N ASP A 534 12.32 9.38 -22.63
CA ASP A 534 12.52 10.03 -21.33
C ASP A 534 13.91 9.80 -20.71
N GLY A 535 14.86 9.34 -21.52
CA GLY A 535 16.21 8.94 -21.11
C GLY A 535 16.32 7.49 -20.61
N THR A 536 15.20 6.75 -20.53
CA THR A 536 15.20 5.33 -20.18
C THR A 536 14.26 4.52 -21.06
N VAL A 537 13.03 4.99 -21.30
CA VAL A 537 12.03 4.29 -22.10
C VAL A 537 11.86 5.00 -23.45
N ASN A 538 11.95 4.22 -24.52
CA ASN A 538 11.79 4.69 -25.89
C ASN A 538 10.42 5.36 -26.08
N LEU A 539 10.37 6.47 -26.83
CA LEU A 539 9.13 7.21 -27.08
C LEU A 539 8.00 6.28 -27.58
N ARG A 540 8.30 5.41 -28.55
CA ARG A 540 7.32 4.47 -29.12
C ARG A 540 6.64 3.56 -28.09
N SER A 541 7.33 3.26 -26.99
CA SER A 541 6.81 2.45 -25.88
C SER A 541 5.98 3.28 -24.90
N LEU A 542 6.48 4.48 -24.56
CA LEU A 542 5.74 5.46 -23.75
C LEU A 542 4.40 5.84 -24.41
N GLU A 543 4.36 5.87 -25.74
CA GLU A 543 3.19 6.29 -26.51
C GLU A 543 2.12 5.22 -26.72
N VAL A 544 2.31 3.97 -26.28
CA VAL A 544 1.31 2.88 -26.48
C VAL A 544 -0.05 3.27 -25.91
N CYS A 545 -0.06 3.84 -24.70
CA CYS A 545 -1.25 4.35 -24.03
C CYS A 545 -2.01 5.43 -24.84
N ARG A 546 -1.35 6.10 -25.81
CA ARG A 546 -2.01 7.10 -26.66
C ARG A 546 -3.05 6.47 -27.58
N ARG A 547 -2.92 5.17 -27.84
CA ARG A 547 -3.81 4.41 -28.72
C ARG A 547 -5.04 3.88 -27.99
N TRP A 548 -5.06 3.95 -26.66
CA TRP A 548 -6.21 3.58 -25.85
C TRP A 548 -7.35 4.57 -26.05
N SER A 549 -8.59 4.08 -25.98
CA SER A 549 -9.78 4.91 -26.03
C SER A 549 -9.90 5.81 -24.79
N ASN A 550 -10.24 7.08 -24.97
CA ASN A 550 -10.56 8.04 -23.91
C ASN A 550 -9.41 8.29 -22.91
N VAL A 551 -8.20 8.56 -23.42
CA VAL A 551 -7.02 8.89 -22.61
C VAL A 551 -6.68 10.38 -22.73
N ASN A 552 -6.28 10.99 -21.61
CA ASN A 552 -5.68 12.31 -21.56
C ASN A 552 -4.16 12.19 -21.74
N HIS A 553 -3.61 12.88 -22.72
CA HIS A 553 -2.19 12.79 -23.06
C HIS A 553 -1.45 13.97 -22.44
N VAL A 554 -0.43 13.70 -21.64
CA VAL A 554 0.35 14.74 -20.96
C VAL A 554 1.82 14.55 -21.28
N LEU A 555 2.29 15.31 -22.26
CA LEU A 555 3.70 15.34 -22.65
C LEU A 555 4.45 16.30 -21.72
N LEU A 556 5.52 15.82 -21.11
CA LEU A 556 6.41 16.63 -20.28
C LEU A 556 7.80 16.71 -20.94
N PRO A 557 8.01 17.57 -21.97
CA PRO A 557 9.33 17.75 -22.57
C PRO A 557 10.41 17.98 -21.51
N GLY A 558 11.55 17.29 -21.63
CA GLY A 558 12.65 17.32 -20.66
C GLY A 558 12.40 16.55 -19.35
N GLY A 559 11.23 15.93 -19.17
CA GLY A 559 10.90 15.13 -17.99
C GLY A 559 11.65 13.80 -17.97
N GLN A 560 12.83 13.75 -17.37
CA GLN A 560 13.65 12.53 -17.30
C GLN A 560 12.96 11.44 -16.47
N HIS A 561 13.05 10.17 -16.91
CA HIS A 561 12.32 9.00 -16.40
C HIS A 561 12.08 9.01 -14.89
N ARG A 562 13.12 9.11 -14.06
CA ARG A 562 12.98 9.13 -12.59
C ARG A 562 12.68 10.53 -12.03
N VAL A 563 13.26 11.57 -12.62
CA VAL A 563 13.15 12.97 -12.14
C VAL A 563 11.77 13.55 -12.41
N ILE A 564 11.00 12.96 -13.34
CA ILE A 564 9.62 13.35 -13.66
C ILE A 564 8.72 13.40 -12.43
N LEU A 565 8.98 12.58 -11.40
CA LEU A 565 8.27 12.60 -10.11
C LEU A 565 8.48 13.88 -9.30
N ARG A 566 9.50 14.69 -9.65
CA ARG A 566 9.77 16.01 -9.09
C ARG A 566 9.30 17.15 -9.99
N ASP A 567 8.81 16.83 -11.20
CA ASP A 567 8.38 17.82 -12.17
C ASP A 567 7.13 18.55 -11.64
N SER A 568 7.19 19.88 -11.57
CA SER A 568 6.08 20.69 -11.05
C SER A 568 4.80 20.51 -11.85
N ARG A 569 4.89 20.23 -13.16
CA ARG A 569 3.74 20.00 -14.04
C ARG A 569 3.03 18.68 -13.68
N LEU A 570 3.79 17.62 -13.40
CA LEU A 570 3.23 16.36 -12.93
C LEU A 570 2.59 16.53 -11.55
N ILE A 571 3.29 17.19 -10.62
CA ILE A 571 2.77 17.45 -9.27
C ILE A 571 1.45 18.24 -9.33
N GLN A 572 1.38 19.28 -10.16
CA GLN A 572 0.16 20.05 -10.37
C GLN A 572 -0.96 19.21 -10.97
N LEU A 573 -0.66 18.35 -11.94
CA LEU A 573 -1.62 17.40 -12.49
C LEU A 573 -2.19 16.48 -11.41
N VAL A 574 -1.33 15.83 -10.63
CA VAL A 574 -1.76 14.92 -9.55
C VAL A 574 -2.65 15.65 -8.55
N LYS A 575 -2.26 16.86 -8.13
CA LYS A 575 -3.08 17.70 -7.23
C LYS A 575 -4.44 18.00 -7.85
N ARG A 576 -4.48 18.51 -9.08
CA ARG A 576 -5.73 18.86 -9.78
C ARG A 576 -6.68 17.66 -9.89
N VAL A 577 -6.17 16.51 -10.31
CA VAL A 577 -6.97 15.28 -10.44
C VAL A 577 -7.47 14.79 -9.08
N ALA A 578 -6.65 14.94 -8.04
CA ALA A 578 -7.01 14.55 -6.68
C ALA A 578 -7.92 15.55 -5.96
N THR A 579 -8.11 16.78 -6.46
CA THR A 579 -8.92 17.81 -5.79
C THR A 579 -10.13 18.32 -6.58
N SER A 580 -10.37 17.82 -7.80
CA SER A 580 -11.50 18.22 -8.68
C SER A 580 -11.73 19.74 -8.77
N VAL A 581 -10.66 20.54 -8.73
CA VAL A 581 -10.70 22.00 -8.93
C VAL A 581 -10.34 22.36 -10.36
#